data_AF-A0A955RP85-F1
#
_entry.id   AF-A0A955RP85-F1
#
_cell.length_a   1.000
_cell.length_b   1.000
_cell.length_c   1.000
_cell.angle_alpha   90.00
_cell.angle_beta   90.00
_cell.angle_gamma   90.00
#
_symmetry.space_group_name_H-M   'P 1'
#
loop_
_entity.id
_entity.type
_entity.pdbx_description
1 polymer ?
#
loop_
_entity_poly.entity_id
_entity_poly.type
_entity_poly.pdbx_seq_one_letter_code
_entity_poly.pdbx_strand_id
1 'polypeptide(L)'
;MSVERVSQMPLHAATIYTKEAFDQYVSEARSRPDYQEPFAFAIGIATLDESGVVIDMWHPTINTTIDGVLQNKGSAVVFADAVGYKGGNKCYILNYADTLTIGARFHPFIKDDIRNTIQQHPNIDAAFKASLVLLYQDEQNDCIYKPTLTLLSDIDDSTASLADRWLVERIKNNDTTDKPLVDLSLYKSSPSRDLYKKLKG
;
A
#
# COMPACT_ATOMS: atom_id res chain seq x y z
N MET A 1 1.65 -7.12 18.92
CA MET A 1 1.89 -6.00 17.98
C MET A 1 0.69 -5.07 18.10
N SER A 2 0.88 -3.82 18.56
CA SER A 2 -0.23 -2.87 18.68
C SER A 2 -0.47 -2.21 17.32
N VAL A 3 -1.50 -2.67 16.62
CA VAL A 3 -2.04 -2.00 15.43
C VAL A 3 -2.64 -0.68 15.93
N GLU A 4 -2.02 0.45 15.56
CA GLU A 4 -2.55 1.78 15.94
C GLU A 4 -3.90 1.99 15.24
N ARG A 5 -4.99 1.90 15.99
CA ARG A 5 -6.30 2.37 15.56
C ARG A 5 -6.34 3.89 15.71
N VAL A 6 -6.33 4.61 14.60
CA VAL A 6 -6.86 5.96 14.58
C VAL A 6 -8.37 5.85 14.38
N SER A 7 -9.10 5.83 15.50
CA SER A 7 -10.55 6.03 15.50
C SER A 7 -10.81 7.52 15.34
N GLN A 8 -11.16 7.95 14.12
CA GLN A 8 -12.09 9.05 13.83
C GLN A 8 -12.26 9.16 12.31
N MET A 9 -13.41 8.70 11.79
CA MET A 9 -13.82 8.98 10.41
C MET A 9 -14.31 10.44 10.31
N PRO A 10 -13.74 11.29 9.45
CA PRO A 10 -14.53 12.31 8.78
C PRO A 10 -15.22 11.62 7.60
N LEU A 11 -16.52 11.36 7.75
CA LEU A 11 -17.38 10.94 6.66
C LEU A 11 -17.59 12.16 5.74
N HIS A 12 -16.60 12.48 4.91
CA HIS A 12 -16.67 13.23 3.64
C HIS A 12 -15.25 13.36 3.07
N ALA A 13 -14.74 12.30 2.43
CA ALA A 13 -13.71 12.53 1.41
C ALA A 13 -14.39 13.34 0.31
N ALA A 14 -14.13 14.65 0.24
CA ALA A 14 -14.63 15.47 -0.84
C ALA A 14 -14.08 14.90 -2.15
N THR A 15 -14.94 14.31 -2.98
CA THR A 15 -14.57 13.78 -4.29
C THR A 15 -13.89 14.87 -5.11
N ILE A 16 -12.74 14.55 -5.69
CA ILE A 16 -12.04 15.45 -6.60
C ILE A 16 -12.52 15.13 -8.01
N TYR A 17 -12.96 16.12 -8.78
CA TYR A 17 -13.54 15.87 -10.10
C TYR A 17 -12.61 16.22 -11.27
N THR A 18 -11.60 17.06 -11.06
CA THR A 18 -10.70 17.53 -12.13
C THR A 18 -9.23 17.31 -11.77
N LYS A 19 -8.36 17.28 -12.78
CA LYS A 19 -6.92 17.11 -12.59
C LYS A 19 -6.31 18.34 -11.92
N GLU A 20 -6.80 19.52 -12.25
CA GLU A 20 -6.35 20.77 -11.64
C GLU A 20 -6.66 20.80 -10.14
N ALA A 21 -7.85 20.32 -9.74
CA ALA A 21 -8.22 20.18 -8.34
C ALA A 21 -7.39 19.10 -7.62
N PHE A 22 -7.01 18.03 -8.34
CA PHE A 22 -6.09 17.02 -7.82
C PHE A 22 -4.70 17.60 -7.57
N ASP A 23 -4.15 18.35 -8.54
CA ASP A 23 -2.83 18.97 -8.42
C ASP A 23 -2.79 19.98 -7.27
N GLN A 24 -3.85 20.79 -7.11
CA GLN A 24 -4.01 21.68 -5.98
C GLN A 24 -4.05 20.92 -4.66
N TYR A 25 -4.87 19.88 -4.56
CA TYR A 25 -4.95 19.01 -3.38
C TYR A 25 -3.58 18.42 -3.00
N VAL A 26 -2.84 17.90 -3.99
CA VAL A 26 -1.50 17.35 -3.79
C VAL A 26 -0.53 18.41 -3.28
N SER A 27 -0.58 19.62 -3.84
CA SER A 27 0.26 20.74 -3.41
C SER A 27 -0.04 21.16 -1.96
N GLU A 28 -1.31 21.34 -1.62
CA GLU A 28 -1.76 21.73 -0.29
C GLU A 28 -1.37 20.68 0.76
N ALA A 29 -1.63 19.39 0.48
CA ALA A 29 -1.31 18.31 1.40
C ALA A 29 0.20 18.21 1.68
N ARG A 30 1.04 18.37 0.66
CA ARG A 30 2.51 18.36 0.82
C ARG A 30 3.03 19.58 1.58
N SER A 31 2.29 20.68 1.61
CA SER A 31 2.65 21.88 2.36
C SER A 31 2.34 21.81 3.85
N ARG A 32 1.60 20.77 4.30
CA ARG A 32 1.22 20.62 5.71
C ARG A 32 2.47 20.43 6.57
N PRO A 33 2.59 21.14 7.71
CA PRO A 33 3.81 21.09 8.55
C PRO A 33 4.15 19.70 9.10
N ASP A 34 3.14 18.83 9.21
CA ASP A 34 3.24 17.50 9.78
C ASP A 34 3.26 16.39 8.71
N TYR A 35 3.32 16.73 7.42
CA TYR A 35 3.49 15.74 6.36
C TYR A 35 4.97 15.57 6.01
N GLN A 36 5.46 14.34 6.13
CA GLN A 36 6.76 13.94 5.62
C GLN A 36 6.60 13.09 4.35
N GLU A 37 7.24 13.49 3.25
CA GLU A 37 7.28 12.69 2.01
C GLU A 37 7.98 11.34 2.29
N PRO A 38 7.36 10.19 1.97
CA PRO A 38 8.02 8.90 2.16
C PRO A 38 9.15 8.72 1.15
N PHE A 39 10.21 8.02 1.57
CA PHE A 39 11.24 7.51 0.67
C PHE A 39 10.68 6.49 -0.33
N ALA A 40 9.81 5.59 0.13
CA ALA A 40 9.16 4.59 -0.72
C ALA A 40 7.73 4.28 -0.24
N PHE A 41 6.87 3.85 -1.15
CA PHE A 41 5.53 3.38 -0.79
C PHE A 41 5.01 2.29 -1.74
N ALA A 42 4.11 1.48 -1.22
CA ALA A 42 3.36 0.49 -1.99
C ALA A 42 1.99 0.22 -1.34
N ILE A 43 0.96 0.11 -2.16
CA ILE A 43 -0.26 -0.62 -1.79
C ILE A 43 0.01 -2.09 -2.10
N GLY A 44 -0.25 -2.95 -1.12
CA GLY A 44 -0.05 -4.38 -1.24
C GLY A 44 -1.17 -5.18 -0.62
N ILE A 45 -1.03 -6.50 -0.66
CA ILE A 45 -1.91 -7.45 0.00
C ILE A 45 -1.03 -8.33 0.89
N ALA A 46 -1.28 -8.24 2.18
CA ALA A 46 -0.67 -9.10 3.17
C ALA A 46 -1.46 -10.41 3.27
N THR A 47 -0.73 -11.52 3.34
CA THR A 47 -1.25 -12.81 3.74
C THR A 47 -0.95 -13.00 5.22
N LEU A 48 -1.99 -13.23 6.00
CA LEU A 48 -1.90 -13.46 7.44
C LEU A 48 -2.23 -14.92 7.72
N ASP A 49 -1.50 -15.53 8.65
CA ASP A 49 -1.89 -16.81 9.23
C ASP A 49 -3.12 -16.67 10.15
N GLU A 50 -3.65 -17.79 10.64
CA GLU A 50 -4.81 -17.82 11.55
C GLU A 50 -4.59 -17.01 12.85
N SER A 51 -3.34 -16.79 13.24
CA SER A 51 -2.98 -16.00 14.43
C SER A 51 -2.89 -14.49 14.14
N GLY A 52 -3.07 -14.09 12.88
CA GLY A 52 -2.98 -12.70 12.42
C GLY A 52 -1.55 -12.24 12.16
N VAL A 53 -0.57 -13.14 12.05
CA VAL A 53 0.81 -12.79 11.75
C VAL A 53 0.99 -12.70 10.23
N VAL A 54 1.61 -11.62 9.76
CA VAL A 54 1.96 -11.44 8.35
C VAL A 54 3.02 -12.48 7.96
N ILE A 55 2.68 -13.34 7.02
CA ILE A 55 3.56 -14.40 6.51
C ILE A 55 4.04 -14.16 5.08
N ASP A 56 3.37 -13.28 4.34
CA ASP A 56 3.76 -12.81 3.02
C ASP A 56 3.17 -11.43 2.71
N MET A 57 3.79 -10.70 1.80
CA MET A 57 3.24 -9.46 1.24
C MET A 57 3.49 -9.37 -0.26
N TRP A 58 2.40 -9.23 -1.01
CA TRP A 58 2.44 -8.91 -2.43
C TRP A 58 2.29 -7.40 -2.65
N HIS A 59 3.23 -6.80 -3.40
CA HIS A 59 3.21 -5.40 -3.79
C HIS A 59 3.15 -5.30 -5.33
N PRO A 60 1.96 -5.12 -5.94
CA PRO A 60 1.82 -5.02 -7.40
C PRO A 60 2.54 -3.79 -7.99
N THR A 61 2.78 -2.76 -7.17
CA THR A 61 3.50 -1.57 -7.60
C THR A 61 4.33 -1.03 -6.45
N ILE A 62 5.60 -0.74 -6.74
CA ILE A 62 6.56 -0.16 -5.78
C ILE A 62 7.02 1.17 -6.34
N ASN A 63 6.99 2.20 -5.50
CA ASN A 63 7.40 3.56 -5.86
C ASN A 63 8.50 3.98 -4.90
N THR A 64 9.61 4.52 -5.43
CA THR A 64 10.79 4.87 -4.61
C THR A 64 11.37 6.22 -4.98
N THR A 65 12.32 6.68 -4.16
CA THR A 65 13.12 7.90 -4.37
C THR A 65 14.57 7.57 -4.72
N ILE A 66 14.87 6.36 -5.22
CA ILE A 66 16.26 5.93 -5.52
C ILE A 66 16.95 6.88 -6.52
N ASP A 67 16.20 7.43 -7.47
CA ASP A 67 16.70 8.39 -8.47
C ASP A 67 16.67 9.85 -7.97
N GLY A 68 16.57 10.07 -6.65
CA GLY A 68 16.54 11.40 -6.01
C GLY A 68 15.18 12.10 -6.04
N VAL A 69 14.18 11.54 -6.73
CA VAL A 69 12.82 12.07 -6.80
C VAL A 69 11.82 10.94 -6.58
N LEU A 70 10.92 11.10 -5.60
CA LEU A 70 9.86 10.12 -5.36
C LEU A 70 8.99 9.96 -6.62
N GLN A 71 8.87 8.72 -7.09
CA GLN A 71 7.96 8.36 -8.18
C GLN A 71 6.49 8.51 -7.73
N ASN A 72 5.62 8.95 -8.65
CA ASN A 72 4.16 9.00 -8.43
C ASN A 72 3.74 9.75 -7.13
N LYS A 73 4.34 10.91 -6.86
CA LYS A 73 4.11 11.72 -5.65
C LYS A 73 2.63 12.01 -5.35
N GLY A 74 1.82 12.20 -6.39
CA GLY A 74 0.38 12.39 -6.23
C GLY A 74 -0.29 11.19 -5.57
N SER A 75 0.09 9.97 -5.95
CA SER A 75 -0.40 8.75 -5.31
C SER A 75 0.10 8.63 -3.86
N ALA A 76 1.36 8.97 -3.59
CA ALA A 76 1.90 8.98 -2.23
C ALA A 76 1.05 9.84 -1.29
N VAL A 77 0.66 11.03 -1.75
CA VAL A 77 -0.19 11.96 -0.99
C VAL A 77 -1.59 11.39 -0.76
N VAL A 78 -2.24 10.88 -1.82
CA VAL A 78 -3.59 10.27 -1.69
C VAL A 78 -3.58 9.16 -0.65
N PHE A 79 -2.57 8.29 -0.72
CA PHE A 79 -2.45 7.17 0.20
C PHE A 79 -2.15 7.61 1.62
N ALA A 80 -1.20 8.55 1.79
CA ALA A 80 -0.86 9.08 3.10
C ALA A 80 -2.05 9.78 3.78
N ASP A 81 -2.77 10.62 3.05
CA ASP A 81 -3.92 11.36 3.56
C ASP A 81 -5.07 10.42 3.95
N ALA A 82 -5.31 9.36 3.16
CA ALA A 82 -6.36 8.38 3.44
C ALA A 82 -6.17 7.65 4.78
N VAL A 83 -4.93 7.45 5.22
CA VAL A 83 -4.62 6.76 6.49
C VAL A 83 -4.13 7.70 7.59
N GLY A 84 -4.08 9.01 7.33
CA GLY A 84 -3.56 10.01 8.29
C GLY A 84 -2.06 9.89 8.56
N TYR A 85 -1.28 9.43 7.59
CA TYR A 85 0.17 9.32 7.70
C TYR A 85 0.84 10.69 7.82
N LYS A 86 1.80 10.78 8.74
CA LYS A 86 2.57 12.01 9.03
C LYS A 86 4.08 11.85 8.83
N GLY A 87 4.59 10.63 8.87
CA GLY A 87 6.01 10.34 8.79
C GLY A 87 6.40 9.00 9.42
N GLY A 88 7.68 8.66 9.31
CA GLY A 88 8.25 7.42 9.80
C GLY A 88 7.99 6.21 8.89
N ASN A 89 8.48 5.04 9.30
CA ASN A 89 8.12 3.78 8.67
C ASN A 89 6.79 3.29 9.25
N LYS A 90 5.82 3.04 8.38
CA LYS A 90 4.47 2.61 8.78
C LYS A 90 3.88 1.65 7.75
N CYS A 91 3.23 0.61 8.26
CA CYS A 91 2.35 -0.27 7.47
C CYS A 91 0.95 -0.23 8.07
N TYR A 92 -0.04 0.10 7.24
CA TYR A 92 -1.45 0.20 7.59
C TYR A 92 -2.22 -0.96 6.97
N ILE A 93 -3.13 -1.59 7.72
CA ILE A 93 -4.18 -2.43 7.14
C ILE A 93 -5.29 -1.52 6.67
N LEU A 94 -5.61 -1.56 5.38
CA LEU A 94 -6.65 -0.71 4.80
C LEU A 94 -8.03 -1.29 5.10
N ASN A 95 -8.96 -0.40 5.44
CA ASN A 95 -10.38 -0.72 5.57
C ASN A 95 -11.17 -0.13 4.39
N TYR A 96 -12.47 -0.39 4.37
CA TYR A 96 -13.36 0.05 3.29
C TYR A 96 -13.44 1.58 3.15
N ALA A 97 -13.41 2.33 4.25
CA ALA A 97 -13.42 3.79 4.22
C ALA A 97 -12.12 4.36 3.63
N ASP A 98 -10.98 3.73 3.93
CA ASP A 98 -9.69 4.13 3.38
C ASP A 98 -9.68 3.95 1.85
N THR A 99 -10.14 2.78 1.38
CA THR A 99 -10.18 2.49 -0.05
C THR A 99 -11.20 3.34 -0.81
N LEU A 100 -12.35 3.65 -0.21
CA LEU A 100 -13.30 4.63 -0.76
C LEU A 100 -12.69 6.03 -0.87
N THR A 101 -11.97 6.47 0.16
CA THR A 101 -11.28 7.77 0.16
C THR A 101 -10.26 7.83 -0.96
N ILE A 102 -9.44 6.79 -1.10
CA ILE A 102 -8.46 6.67 -2.19
C ILE A 102 -9.15 6.75 -3.56
N GLY A 103 -10.23 5.98 -3.75
CA GLY A 103 -10.99 5.98 -5.00
C GLY A 103 -11.58 7.37 -5.33
N ALA A 104 -12.16 8.05 -4.35
CA ALA A 104 -12.73 9.38 -4.52
C ALA A 104 -11.69 10.45 -4.89
N ARG A 105 -10.44 10.30 -4.42
CA ARG A 105 -9.33 11.21 -4.77
C ARG A 105 -8.76 10.94 -6.15
N PHE A 106 -8.79 9.70 -6.63
CA PHE A 106 -8.36 9.35 -7.99
C PHE A 106 -9.43 9.50 -9.06
N HIS A 107 -10.66 9.87 -8.69
CA HIS A 107 -11.76 10.07 -9.62
C HIS A 107 -11.41 10.88 -10.90
N PRO A 108 -10.56 11.95 -10.89
CA PRO A 108 -10.22 12.68 -12.11
C PRO A 108 -9.47 11.87 -13.18
N PHE A 109 -8.91 10.73 -12.80
CA PHE A 109 -8.17 9.83 -13.68
C PHE A 109 -9.02 8.65 -14.15
N ILE A 110 -10.16 8.41 -13.49
CA ILE A 110 -11.09 7.35 -13.84
C ILE A 110 -11.93 7.83 -15.04
N LYS A 111 -11.62 7.28 -16.22
CA LYS A 111 -12.40 7.51 -17.44
C LYS A 111 -13.49 6.45 -17.58
N ASP A 112 -14.38 6.64 -18.56
CA ASP A 112 -15.43 5.66 -18.92
C ASP A 112 -14.86 4.26 -19.19
N ASP A 113 -13.59 4.18 -19.64
CA ASP A 113 -12.85 2.93 -19.77
C ASP A 113 -11.93 2.70 -18.56
N ILE A 114 -12.45 1.95 -17.59
CA ILE A 114 -11.71 1.54 -16.40
C ILE A 114 -10.49 0.67 -16.74
N ARG A 115 -10.55 -0.15 -17.81
CA ARG A 115 -9.43 -1.04 -18.18
C ARG A 115 -8.24 -0.23 -18.67
N ASN A 116 -8.50 0.77 -19.50
CA ASN A 116 -7.46 1.70 -19.95
C ASN A 116 -6.92 2.53 -18.77
N THR A 117 -7.79 2.93 -17.83
CA THR A 117 -7.36 3.67 -16.63
C THR A 117 -6.37 2.87 -15.80
N ILE A 118 -6.68 1.61 -15.45
CA ILE A 118 -5.80 0.78 -14.60
C ILE A 118 -4.48 0.43 -15.29
N GLN A 119 -4.47 0.29 -16.62
CA GLN A 119 -3.24 0.07 -17.39
C GLN A 119 -2.31 1.28 -17.40
N GLN A 120 -2.86 2.49 -17.45
CA GLN A 120 -2.09 3.74 -17.49
C GLN A 120 -1.66 4.21 -16.10
N HIS A 121 -2.32 3.74 -15.05
CA HIS A 121 -2.12 4.18 -13.68
C HIS A 121 -1.95 3.00 -12.72
N PRO A 122 -0.74 2.41 -12.63
CA PRO A 122 -0.47 1.23 -11.80
C PRO A 122 -0.86 1.38 -10.32
N ASN A 123 -0.69 2.58 -9.74
CA ASN A 123 -1.11 2.83 -8.36
C ASN A 123 -2.65 2.86 -8.19
N ILE A 124 -3.40 3.24 -9.24
CA ILE A 124 -4.87 3.16 -9.22
C ILE A 124 -5.30 1.69 -9.34
N ASP A 125 -4.63 0.91 -10.20
CA ASP A 125 -4.85 -0.54 -10.29
C ASP A 125 -4.58 -1.26 -8.96
N ALA A 126 -3.47 -0.94 -8.30
CA ALA A 126 -3.13 -1.49 -6.98
C ALA A 126 -4.21 -1.16 -5.93
N ALA A 127 -4.68 0.09 -5.88
CA ALA A 127 -5.76 0.51 -4.99
C ALA A 127 -7.09 -0.20 -5.30
N PHE A 128 -7.40 -0.41 -6.58
CA PHE A 128 -8.58 -1.15 -6.99
C PHE A 128 -8.51 -2.62 -6.56
N LYS A 129 -7.38 -3.30 -6.81
CA LYS A 129 -7.12 -4.68 -6.35
C LYS A 129 -7.25 -4.80 -4.83
N ALA A 130 -6.68 -3.85 -4.07
CA ALA A 130 -6.82 -3.79 -2.62
C ALA A 130 -8.29 -3.68 -2.17
N SER A 131 -9.10 -2.89 -2.90
CA SER A 131 -10.54 -2.77 -2.64
C SER A 131 -11.29 -4.07 -2.91
N LEU A 132 -10.93 -4.81 -3.97
CA LEU A 132 -11.52 -6.11 -4.28
C LEU A 132 -11.26 -7.14 -3.18
N VAL A 133 -10.07 -7.14 -2.55
CA VAL A 133 -9.78 -8.04 -1.41
C VAL A 133 -10.72 -7.80 -0.22
N LEU A 134 -11.18 -6.56 -0.01
CA LEU A 134 -12.17 -6.27 1.04
C LEU A 134 -13.56 -6.82 0.71
N LEU A 135 -13.90 -6.91 -0.58
CA LEU A 135 -15.19 -7.42 -1.05
C LEU A 135 -15.22 -8.94 -1.18
N TYR A 136 -14.08 -9.55 -1.53
CA TYR A 136 -13.90 -10.98 -1.71
C TYR A 136 -13.08 -11.54 -0.56
N GLN A 137 -13.73 -11.80 0.58
CA GLN A 137 -13.18 -12.66 1.62
C GLN A 137 -13.75 -14.06 1.42
N ASP A 138 -12.92 -14.97 0.93
CA ASP A 138 -13.29 -16.37 0.77
C ASP A 138 -13.15 -17.08 2.13
N GLU A 139 -14.27 -17.60 2.65
CA GLU A 139 -14.34 -18.32 3.92
C GLU A 139 -13.66 -19.70 3.86
N GLN A 140 -13.22 -20.17 2.68
CA GLN A 140 -12.64 -21.52 2.50
C GLN A 140 -11.11 -21.60 2.59
N ASN A 141 -10.39 -20.49 2.80
CA ASN A 141 -8.93 -20.51 2.88
C ASN A 141 -8.44 -20.41 4.34
N ASP A 142 -7.43 -21.23 4.69
CA ASP A 142 -6.73 -21.19 6.00
C ASP A 142 -5.89 -19.91 6.22
N CYS A 143 -6.02 -18.92 5.34
CA CYS A 143 -5.23 -17.69 5.34
C CYS A 143 -6.14 -16.48 5.14
N ILE A 144 -5.81 -15.39 5.83
CA ILE A 144 -6.57 -14.15 5.77
C ILE A 144 -5.81 -13.15 4.91
N TYR A 145 -6.42 -12.68 3.83
CA TYR A 145 -5.86 -11.59 3.03
C TYR A 145 -6.30 -10.24 3.57
N LYS A 146 -5.35 -9.32 3.70
CA LYS A 146 -5.63 -7.93 4.08
C LYS A 146 -4.95 -6.97 3.10
N PRO A 147 -5.67 -6.00 2.53
CA PRO A 147 -5.01 -4.92 1.82
C PRO A 147 -4.19 -4.09 2.80
N THR A 148 -3.05 -3.63 2.34
CA THR A 148 -2.10 -2.88 3.14
C THR A 148 -1.55 -1.70 2.36
N LEU A 149 -1.14 -0.67 3.11
CA LEU A 149 -0.35 0.44 2.60
C LEU A 149 0.93 0.53 3.44
N THR A 150 2.07 0.33 2.79
CA THR A 150 3.38 0.48 3.42
C THR A 150 4.01 1.79 2.94
N LEU A 151 4.42 2.64 3.86
CA LEU A 151 5.18 3.87 3.61
C LEU A 151 6.48 3.83 4.42
N LEU A 152 7.60 4.00 3.74
CA LEU A 152 8.93 4.01 4.33
C LEU A 152 9.49 5.42 4.25
N SER A 153 9.95 5.96 5.37
CA SER A 153 10.77 7.16 5.44
C SER A 153 12.26 6.87 5.22
N ASP A 154 12.71 5.67 5.58
CA ASP A 154 14.09 5.21 5.39
C ASP A 154 14.14 3.66 5.22
N ILE A 155 14.96 3.17 4.29
CA ILE A 155 15.14 1.74 4.02
C ILE A 155 16.14 1.05 4.95
N ASP A 156 16.96 1.82 5.66
CA ASP A 156 17.96 1.31 6.59
C ASP A 156 17.55 1.47 8.06
N ASP A 157 16.28 1.84 8.30
CA ASP A 157 15.71 1.89 9.64
C ASP A 157 15.67 0.49 10.28
N SER A 158 16.55 0.29 11.26
CA SER A 158 16.66 -0.94 12.05
C SER A 158 15.40 -1.31 12.84
N THR A 159 14.45 -0.38 13.01
CA THR A 159 13.19 -0.60 13.73
C THR A 159 12.05 -1.07 12.83
N ALA A 160 12.33 -1.27 11.52
CA ALA A 160 11.37 -1.73 10.52
C ALA A 160 10.59 -2.98 10.97
N SER A 161 9.26 -2.88 10.90
CA SER A 161 8.35 -4.01 11.13
C SER A 161 8.55 -5.10 10.08
N LEU A 162 7.99 -6.29 10.34
CA LEU A 162 8.06 -7.39 9.36
C LEU A 162 7.46 -6.99 8.00
N ALA A 163 6.38 -6.19 8.00
CA ALA A 163 5.75 -5.68 6.80
C ALA A 163 6.65 -4.70 6.03
N ASP A 164 7.33 -3.80 6.75
CA ASP A 164 8.30 -2.86 6.16
C ASP A 164 9.45 -3.62 5.50
N ARG A 165 9.94 -4.69 6.16
CA ARG A 165 11.05 -5.52 5.66
C ARG A 165 10.71 -6.21 4.33
N TRP A 166 9.45 -6.62 4.11
CA TRP A 166 9.04 -7.18 2.81
C TRP A 166 9.22 -6.17 1.68
N LEU A 167 8.81 -4.92 1.89
CA LEU A 167 9.00 -3.87 0.89
C LEU A 167 10.48 -3.51 0.71
N VAL A 168 11.24 -3.41 1.81
CA VAL A 168 12.69 -3.15 1.76
C VAL A 168 13.44 -4.22 0.98
N GLU A 169 13.18 -5.51 1.22
CA GLU A 169 13.85 -6.59 0.47
C GLU A 169 13.50 -6.53 -1.02
N ARG A 170 12.26 -6.22 -1.40
CA ARG A 170 11.89 -6.07 -2.82
C ARG A 170 12.62 -4.90 -3.47
N ILE A 171 12.74 -3.78 -2.78
CA ILE A 171 13.50 -2.62 -3.24
C ILE A 171 14.98 -2.99 -3.40
N LYS A 172 15.60 -3.61 -2.39
CA LYS A 172 17.03 -3.99 -2.39
C LYS A 172 17.36 -5.02 -3.48
N ASN A 173 16.42 -5.90 -3.81
CA ASN A 173 16.59 -6.90 -4.87
C ASN A 173 16.14 -6.42 -6.25
N ASN A 174 15.68 -5.17 -6.39
CA ASN A 174 15.09 -4.63 -7.62
C ASN A 174 13.96 -5.52 -8.18
N ASP A 175 13.17 -6.11 -7.29
CA ASP A 175 12.12 -7.06 -7.63
C ASP A 175 10.81 -6.36 -7.97
N THR A 176 10.62 -6.14 -9.26
CA THR A 176 9.43 -5.54 -9.87
C THR A 176 8.38 -6.56 -10.29
N THR A 177 8.50 -7.83 -9.89
CA THR A 177 7.57 -8.88 -10.35
C THR A 177 6.14 -8.64 -9.87
N ASP A 178 5.19 -8.60 -10.79
CA ASP A 178 3.74 -8.55 -10.50
C ASP A 178 3.21 -9.95 -10.13
N LYS A 179 3.91 -10.61 -9.21
CA LYS A 179 3.52 -11.89 -8.63
C LYS A 179 3.72 -11.83 -7.12
N PRO A 180 2.85 -12.49 -6.34
CA PRO A 180 3.16 -12.72 -4.93
C PRO A 180 4.50 -13.47 -4.84
N LEU A 181 5.29 -13.14 -3.82
CA LEU A 181 6.53 -13.89 -3.51
C LEU A 181 6.22 -15.33 -3.08
N VAL A 182 4.95 -15.61 -2.80
CA VAL A 182 4.39 -16.93 -2.51
C VAL A 182 3.38 -17.36 -3.59
N ASP A 183 3.65 -18.48 -4.24
CA ASP A 183 2.59 -19.31 -4.82
C ASP A 183 2.02 -20.20 -3.69
N LEU A 184 0.77 -19.96 -3.31
CA LEU A 184 0.14 -20.60 -2.15
C LEU A 184 -0.18 -22.08 -2.36
N SER A 185 -0.18 -22.57 -3.61
CA SER A 185 -0.24 -24.01 -3.89
C SER A 185 1.03 -24.75 -3.43
N LEU A 186 2.09 -24.02 -3.10
CA LEU A 186 3.43 -24.52 -2.77
C LEU A 186 3.93 -24.09 -1.38
N TYR A 187 3.11 -23.46 -0.53
CA TYR A 187 3.56 -22.90 0.77
C TYR A 187 4.23 -23.95 1.69
N LYS A 188 3.92 -25.24 1.52
CA LYS A 188 4.54 -26.32 2.31
C LYS A 188 6.01 -26.57 1.96
N SER A 189 6.52 -26.09 0.82
CA SER A 189 7.90 -26.32 0.36
C SER A 189 8.59 -25.12 -0.31
N SER A 190 8.03 -23.90 -0.20
CA SER A 190 8.48 -22.74 -1.00
C SER A 190 9.69 -21.99 -0.39
N PRO A 191 10.60 -21.43 -1.23
CA PRO A 191 11.63 -20.44 -0.86
C PRO A 191 11.14 -19.28 0.03
N SER A 192 9.84 -19.01 0.00
CA SER A 192 9.17 -17.99 0.80
C SER A 192 9.18 -18.26 2.31
N ARG A 193 9.24 -19.53 2.75
CA ARG A 193 9.38 -19.87 4.18
C ARG A 193 10.76 -19.46 4.70
N ASP A 194 11.78 -19.55 3.86
CA ASP A 194 13.14 -19.19 4.23
C ASP A 194 13.33 -17.67 4.22
N LEU A 195 12.67 -16.94 3.31
CA LEU A 195 12.58 -15.48 3.39
C LEU A 195 11.81 -15.03 4.64
N TYR A 196 10.64 -15.63 4.93
CA TYR A 196 9.91 -15.34 6.18
C TYR A 196 10.76 -15.63 7.42
N LYS A 197 11.45 -16.78 7.50
CA LYS A 197 12.36 -17.09 8.61
C LYS A 197 13.51 -16.08 8.70
N LYS A 198 14.14 -15.72 7.57
CA LYS A 198 15.19 -14.69 7.49
C LYS A 198 14.69 -13.35 7.99
N LEU A 199 13.49 -12.95 7.59
CA LEU A 199 12.89 -11.67 7.94
C LEU A 199 12.40 -11.63 9.39
N LYS A 200 11.94 -12.76 9.93
CA LYS A 200 11.49 -12.89 11.31
C LYS A 200 12.64 -12.73 12.31
N GLY A 201 13.83 -13.26 11.97
CA GLY A 201 15.00 -13.26 12.86
C GLY A 201 14.79 -14.17 14.06
#